data_AF-A0A5R8M0N6-F1
#
_entry.id   AF-A0A5R8M0N6-F1
#
_cell.length_a   1.000
_cell.length_b   1.000
_cell.length_c   1.000
_cell.angle_alpha   90.00
_cell.angle_beta   90.00
_cell.angle_gamma   90.00
#
_symmetry.space_group_name_H-M   'P 1'
#
loop_
_entity.id
_entity.type
_entity.pdbx_description
1 polymer ?
#
loop_
_entity_poly.entity_id
_entity_poly.type
_entity_poly.pdbx_seq_one_letter_code
_entity_poly.pdbx_strand_id
1 'polypeptide(L)'
;MVRPANIFFKVLTGEGRSLEEDCLQFSLPKGVKNGEWHSFQSELGCMLYKNPLPFYKQGLQIYVAQFDAADITTSYQEIIWVKRFRLVRQATNLDLKPFGIYRAIAHVI
;
A
#
# COMPACT_ATOMS: atom_id res chain seq x y z
N MET A 1 -6.64 22.70 8.36
CA MET A 1 -6.46 21.25 8.59
C MET A 1 -5.62 20.72 7.44
N VAL A 2 -4.32 20.51 7.65
CA VAL A 2 -3.38 20.14 6.57
C VAL A 2 -3.61 18.67 6.24
N ARG A 3 -4.18 18.38 5.06
CA ARG A 3 -4.26 16.99 4.56
C ARG A 3 -2.82 16.47 4.42
N PRO A 4 -2.46 15.30 4.97
CA PRO A 4 -1.18 14.69 4.65
C PRO A 4 -1.11 14.49 3.14
N ALA A 5 0.02 14.84 2.54
CA ALA A 5 0.26 14.73 1.10
C ALA A 5 -0.07 13.32 0.60
N ASN A 6 -1.06 13.20 -0.30
CA ASN A 6 -1.37 12.08 -1.20
C ASN A 6 -0.72 10.72 -0.84
N ILE A 7 -1.05 10.16 0.33
CA ILE A 7 -0.56 8.84 0.73
C ILE A 7 -1.40 7.79 -0.01
N PHE A 8 -0.71 6.86 -0.68
CA PHE A 8 -1.34 5.69 -1.27
C PHE A 8 -0.87 4.43 -0.57
N PHE A 9 -1.77 3.45 -0.53
CA PHE A 9 -1.63 2.23 0.22
C PHE A 9 -1.60 1.02 -0.69
N LYS A 10 -0.83 0.02 -0.31
CA LYS A 10 -0.95 -1.35 -0.83
C LYS A 10 -1.42 -2.23 0.32
N VAL A 11 -2.48 -3.00 0.08
CA VAL A 11 -2.96 -4.03 1.01
C VAL A 11 -2.41 -5.36 0.54
N LEU A 12 -1.79 -6.10 1.46
CA LEU A 12 -1.13 -7.37 1.20
C LEU A 12 -1.58 -8.42 2.21
N THR A 13 -1.38 -9.69 1.88
CA THR A 13 -1.47 -10.78 2.87
C THR A 13 -0.42 -10.62 3.96
N GLY A 14 -0.56 -11.35 5.08
CA GLY A 14 0.46 -11.39 6.14
C GLY A 14 1.84 -11.85 5.66
N GLU A 15 1.91 -12.55 4.53
CA GLU A 15 3.15 -12.98 3.88
C GLU A 15 3.70 -11.93 2.91
N GLY A 16 2.98 -10.85 2.63
CA GLY A 16 3.41 -9.79 1.69
C GLY A 16 2.99 -10.02 0.24
N ARG A 17 1.96 -10.82 -0.01
CA ARG A 17 1.43 -11.08 -1.37
C ARG A 17 0.31 -10.14 -1.75
N SER A 18 0.22 -9.86 -3.04
CA SER A 18 -0.86 -9.12 -3.71
C SER A 18 -2.22 -9.78 -3.40
N LEU A 19 -3.29 -8.98 -3.41
CA LEU A 19 -4.67 -9.50 -3.35
C LEU A 19 -5.25 -9.73 -4.75
N GLU A 20 -4.51 -9.31 -5.76
CA GLU A 20 -4.81 -9.51 -7.18
C GLU A 20 -4.58 -10.98 -7.59
N GLU A 21 -5.14 -11.37 -8.74
CA GLU A 21 -5.08 -12.76 -9.23
C GLU A 21 -3.64 -13.29 -9.40
N ASP A 22 -2.69 -12.38 -9.66
CA ASP A 22 -1.28 -12.71 -9.85
C ASP A 22 -0.55 -13.09 -8.54
N CYS A 23 -1.14 -12.80 -7.38
CA CYS A 23 -0.61 -13.10 -6.04
C CYS A 23 0.86 -12.70 -5.86
N LEU A 24 1.30 -11.63 -6.53
CA LEU A 24 2.70 -11.22 -6.56
C LEU A 24 3.26 -10.94 -5.16
N GLN A 25 4.42 -11.51 -4.88
CA GLN A 25 5.15 -11.28 -3.64
C GLN A 25 5.95 -9.97 -3.73
N PHE A 26 5.72 -9.08 -2.76
CA PHE A 26 6.41 -7.80 -2.69
C PHE A 26 7.60 -7.82 -1.73
N SER A 27 8.61 -7.01 -2.05
CA SER A 27 9.73 -6.70 -1.17
C SER A 27 9.23 -5.79 -0.05
N LEU A 28 9.15 -6.35 1.17
CA LEU A 28 8.64 -5.63 2.33
C LEU A 28 9.74 -4.75 2.96
N PRO A 29 9.38 -3.57 3.46
CA PRO A 29 10.31 -2.73 4.22
C PRO A 29 10.72 -3.43 5.52
N LYS A 30 11.98 -3.24 5.94
CA LYS A 30 12.54 -3.82 7.18
C LYS A 30 13.22 -2.72 8.00
N GLY A 31 12.66 -2.41 9.17
CA GLY A 31 13.14 -1.30 10.01
C GLY A 31 13.03 0.03 9.28
N VAL A 32 14.17 0.71 9.10
CA VAL A 32 14.26 1.98 8.35
C VAL A 32 14.50 1.78 6.84
N LYS A 33 14.71 0.55 6.39
CA LYS A 33 14.98 0.24 4.98
C LYS A 33 13.67 0.04 4.21
N ASN A 34 13.48 0.82 3.16
CA ASN A 34 12.40 0.65 2.19
C ASN A 34 12.52 -0.71 1.47
N GLY A 35 11.39 -1.22 0.99
CA GLY A 35 11.36 -2.30 0.01
C GLY A 35 11.98 -1.90 -1.32
N GLU A 36 12.21 -2.90 -2.16
CA GLU A 36 12.75 -2.72 -3.51
C GLU A 36 11.71 -2.13 -4.47
N TRP A 37 12.19 -1.52 -5.56
CA TRP A 37 11.33 -1.05 -6.63
C TRP A 37 10.80 -2.23 -7.44
N HIS A 38 9.48 -2.31 -7.56
CA HIS A 38 8.79 -3.25 -8.43
C HIS A 38 8.33 -2.54 -9.70
N SER A 39 8.60 -3.14 -10.86
CA SER A 39 8.19 -2.62 -12.16
C SER A 39 7.31 -3.63 -12.88
N PHE A 40 6.25 -3.17 -13.54
CA PHE A 40 5.23 -4.00 -14.16
C PHE A 40 5.23 -3.81 -15.68
N GLN A 41 5.25 -4.93 -16.40
CA GLN A 41 5.14 -4.94 -17.87
C GLN A 41 3.68 -4.87 -18.35
N SER A 42 2.71 -5.23 -17.49
CA SER A 42 1.29 -5.18 -17.81
C SER A 42 0.83 -3.75 -18.12
N GLU A 43 -0.14 -3.58 -19.02
CA GLU A 43 -0.60 -2.26 -19.49
C GLU A 43 -1.02 -1.34 -18.34
N LEU A 44 -1.83 -1.86 -17.41
CA LEU A 44 -2.29 -1.10 -16.24
C LEU A 44 -1.22 -1.00 -15.16
N GLY A 45 -0.36 -2.01 -14.97
CA GLY A 45 0.56 -2.07 -13.84
C GLY A 45 -0.11 -2.62 -12.58
N CYS A 46 0.18 -2.04 -11.42
CA CYS A 46 -0.31 -2.54 -10.13
C CYS A 46 -1.20 -1.51 -9.41
N MET A 47 -2.21 -2.03 -8.72
CA MET A 47 -3.22 -1.24 -8.03
C MET A 47 -2.73 -0.74 -6.67
N LEU A 48 -2.97 0.55 -6.41
CA LEU A 48 -2.77 1.22 -5.12
C LEU A 48 -4.03 1.98 -4.71
N TYR A 49 -4.24 2.12 -3.41
CA TYR A 49 -5.47 2.66 -2.84
C TYR A 49 -5.24 3.98 -2.12
N LYS A 50 -6.10 4.97 -2.34
CA LYS A 50 -6.22 6.15 -1.45
C LYS A 50 -6.94 5.80 -0.17
N ASN A 51 -7.97 4.96 -0.25
CA ASN A 51 -8.72 4.43 0.88
C ASN A 51 -8.59 2.90 0.95
N PRO A 52 -7.81 2.35 1.90
CA PRO A 52 -7.62 0.91 2.02
C PRO A 52 -8.79 0.18 2.71
N LEU A 53 -9.77 0.90 3.29
CA LEU A 53 -10.86 0.31 4.09
C LEU A 53 -11.65 -0.78 3.35
N PRO A 54 -12.09 -0.59 2.08
CA PRO A 54 -12.88 -1.61 1.39
C PRO A 54 -12.12 -2.92 1.14
N PHE A 55 -10.79 -2.88 1.15
CA PHE A 55 -9.91 -4.02 0.85
C PHE A 55 -9.31 -4.66 2.10
N TYR A 56 -9.44 -4.00 3.26
CA TYR A 56 -8.87 -4.47 4.50
C TYR A 56 -9.73 -5.56 5.14
N LYS A 57 -9.08 -6.68 5.50
CA LYS A 57 -9.66 -7.80 6.25
C LYS A 57 -8.68 -8.21 7.36
N GLN A 58 -9.18 -8.92 8.36
CA GLN A 58 -8.33 -9.45 9.44
C GLN A 58 -7.21 -10.32 8.85
N GLY A 59 -5.98 -10.13 9.33
CA GLY A 59 -4.78 -10.82 8.83
C GLY A 59 -4.08 -10.15 7.65
N LEU A 60 -4.69 -9.12 7.04
CA LEU A 60 -4.05 -8.33 6.00
C LEU A 60 -3.18 -7.21 6.59
N GLN A 61 -2.16 -6.82 5.83
CA GLN A 61 -1.23 -5.76 6.20
C GLN A 61 -1.34 -4.62 5.19
N ILE A 62 -1.33 -3.40 5.71
CA ILE A 62 -1.42 -2.18 4.89
C ILE A 62 -0.05 -1.51 4.91
N TYR A 63 0.49 -1.22 3.73
CA TYR A 63 1.77 -0.57 3.52
C TYR A 63 1.60 0.75 2.79
N VAL A 64 2.49 1.70 3.06
CA VAL A 64 2.58 2.95 2.31
C VAL A 64 3.47 2.74 1.09
N ALA A 65 2.98 3.15 -0.07
CA ALA A 65 3.70 3.07 -1.33
C ALA A 65 4.36 4.41 -1.69
N GLN A 66 5.51 4.33 -2.36
CA GLN A 66 6.17 5.43 -3.02
C GLN A 66 6.31 5.11 -4.51
N PHE A 67 6.01 6.09 -5.36
CA PHE A 67 6.08 6.02 -6.82
C PHE A 67 6.26 7.43 -7.39
N ASP A 68 6.68 7.52 -8.65
CA ASP A 68 6.76 8.80 -9.35
C ASP A 68 5.42 9.08 -10.05
N ALA A 69 4.98 10.34 -10.12
CA ALA A 69 3.70 10.69 -10.75
C ALA A 69 3.62 10.27 -12.23
N ALA A 70 4.78 10.18 -12.91
CA ALA A 70 4.89 9.70 -14.27
C ALA A 70 4.59 8.19 -14.42
N ASP A 71 4.64 7.42 -13.32
CA ASP A 71 4.34 5.98 -13.33
C ASP A 71 2.83 5.69 -13.27
N ILE A 72 1.98 6.69 -13.01
CA ILE A 72 0.52 6.51 -12.95
C ILE A 72 0.00 6.23 -14.37
N THR A 73 -0.64 5.08 -14.55
CA THR A 73 -1.25 4.69 -15.83
C THR A 73 -2.69 5.17 -15.94
N THR A 74 -3.44 5.00 -14.86
CA THR A 74 -4.84 5.40 -14.78
C THR A 74 -5.26 5.58 -13.33
N SER A 75 -6.36 6.31 -13.14
CA SER A 75 -6.99 6.54 -11.84
C SER A 75 -8.49 6.37 -11.96
N TYR A 76 -9.08 5.64 -11.03
CA TYR A 76 -10.52 5.48 -10.93
C TYR A 76 -10.94 5.59 -9.47
N GLN A 77 -11.76 6.60 -9.16
CA GLN A 77 -12.22 6.88 -7.80
C GLN A 77 -11.04 6.99 -6.80
N GLU A 78 -11.02 6.11 -5.80
CA GLU A 78 -10.01 6.03 -4.74
C GLU A 78 -8.88 5.05 -5.07
N ILE A 79 -8.72 4.68 -6.34
CA ILE A 79 -7.74 3.71 -6.82
C ILE A 79 -6.88 4.33 -7.92
N ILE A 80 -5.58 4.05 -7.90
CA ILE A 80 -4.67 4.32 -9.01
C ILE A 80 -3.97 3.04 -9.42
N TRP A 81 -3.53 2.99 -10.66
CA TRP A 81 -2.63 1.96 -11.15
C TRP A 81 -1.29 2.58 -11.52
N VAL A 82 -0.21 1.91 -11.15
CA VAL A 82 1.16 2.40 -11.35
C VAL A 82 2.05 1.34 -11.99
N LYS A 83 2.90 1.76 -12.93
CA LYS A 83 3.92 0.90 -13.58
C LYS A 83 5.08 0.56 -12.68
N ARG A 84 5.38 1.42 -11.71
CA ARG A 84 6.52 1.23 -10.81
C ARG A 84 6.23 1.83 -9.44
N PHE A 85 6.53 1.07 -8.40
CA PHE A 85 6.44 1.56 -7.02
C PHE A 85 7.33 0.74 -6.08
N ARG A 86 7.52 1.24 -4.85
CA ARG A 86 8.10 0.48 -3.74
C ARG A 86 7.30 0.70 -2.46
N LEU A 87 7.39 -0.26 -1.54
CA LEU A 87 6.81 -0.14 -0.20
C LEU A 87 7.82 0.52 0.73
N VAL A 88 7.46 1.61 1.39
CA VAL A 88 8.42 2.36 2.23
C VAL A 88 8.31 2.03 3.72
N ARG A 89 7.10 1.70 4.19
CA ARG A 89 6.83 1.28 5.57
C ARG A 89 5.44 0.66 5.68
N GLN A 90 5.21 -0.09 6.75
CA GLN A 90 3.85 -0.43 7.14
C GLN A 90 3.09 0.85 7.53
N ALA A 91 1.83 0.95 7.12
CA ALA A 91 0.98 2.05 7.55
C ALA A 91 0.81 2.01 9.08
N THR A 92 0.83 3.16 9.72
CA THR A 92 0.62 3.32 11.16
C THR A 92 -0.87 3.53 11.46
N ASN A 93 -1.26 3.48 12.73
CA ASN A 93 -2.61 3.88 13.12
C ASN A 93 -2.91 5.35 12.81
N LEU A 94 -1.90 6.23 12.75
CA LEU A 94 -2.09 7.63 12.37
C LEU A 94 -2.44 7.77 10.88
N ASP A 95 -1.77 7.01 10.00
CA ASP A 95 -2.08 7.01 8.57
C ASP A 95 -3.50 6.48 8.30
N LEU A 96 -3.96 5.57 9.15
CA LEU A 96 -5.21 4.84 8.98
C LEU A 96 -6.42 5.42 9.71
N LYS A 97 -6.19 6.27 10.72
CA LYS A 97 -7.23 6.96 11.49
C LYS A 97 -8.29 7.64 10.61
N PRO A 98 -7.95 8.34 9.50
CA PRO A 98 -8.94 8.96 8.63
C PRO A 98 -9.95 7.99 8.00
N PHE A 99 -9.59 6.71 7.88
CA PHE A 99 -10.42 5.66 7.28
C PHE A 99 -11.14 4.80 8.33
N GLY A 100 -11.04 5.15 9.61
CA GLY A 100 -11.67 4.38 10.69
C GLY A 100 -11.02 3.01 10.96
N ILE A 101 -9.82 2.75 10.44
CA ILE A 101 -9.10 1.50 10.69
C ILE A 101 -8.19 1.68 11.92
N TYR A 102 -8.54 0.99 13.00
CA TYR A 102 -7.78 0.97 14.25
C TYR A 102 -7.21 -0.43 14.48
N ARG A 103 -5.90 -0.58 14.38
CA ARG A 103 -5.23 -1.84 14.71
C ARG A 103 -4.85 -1.82 16.19
N ALA A 104 -5.19 -2.87 16.93
CA ALA A 104 -4.74 -3.04 18.30
C ALA A 104 -3.21 -2.96 18.31
N ILE A 105 -2.65 -2.12 19.17
CA ILE A 105 -1.22 -2.12 19.41
C ILE A 105 -0.94 -3.48 20.05
N ALA A 106 -0.29 -4.38 19.31
CA ALA A 106 0.38 -5.49 19.96
C ALA A 106 1.43 -4.84 20.87
N HIS A 107 1.18 -4.80 22.17
CA HIS A 107 2.23 -4.53 23.13
C HIS A 107 3.32 -5.57 22.86
N VAL A 108 4.44 -5.11 22.31
CA VAL A 108 5.68 -5.86 22.38
C VAL A 108 6.08 -5.79 23.86
N ILE A 109 5.84 -6.88 24.59
CA ILE A 109 6.33 -7.09 25.95
C ILE A 109 7.80 -7.51 25.87
#